data_AF-A0A2J1DZP9-F1
#
_entry.id   AF-A0A2J1DZP9-F1
#
_cell.length_a   1.000
_cell.length_b   1.000
_cell.length_c   1.000
_cell.angle_alpha   90.00
_cell.angle_beta   90.00
_cell.angle_gamma   90.00
#
_symmetry.space_group_name_H-M   'P 1'
#
loop_
_entity.id
_entity.type
_entity.pdbx_description
1 polymer ?
#
loop_
_entity_poly.entity_id
_entity_poly.type
_entity_poly.pdbx_seq_one_letter_code
_entity_poly.pdbx_strand_id
1 'polypeptide(L)' 'MPKDGLKVSTPVGKGEVVGGNPLEEMVFVLLESGANAEVALKDIRPDKEGRRPDAPLHH' A
#
# COMPACT_ATOMS: atom_id res chain seq x y z
N MET A 1 6.91 -4.17 6.61
CA MET A 1 5.46 -4.06 6.32
C MET A 1 5.16 -2.66 5.79
N PRO A 2 4.19 -2.47 4.89
CA PRO A 2 3.74 -1.14 4.47
C PRO A 2 3.07 -0.44 5.65
N LYS A 3 3.04 0.90 5.60
CA LYS A 3 2.36 1.69 6.62
C LYS A 3 0.85 1.61 6.46
N ASP A 4 0.14 1.64 7.58
CA ASP A 4 -1.31 1.86 7.61
C ASP A 4 -1.64 3.23 6.99
N GLY A 5 -2.74 3.30 6.24
CA GLY A 5 -3.11 4.46 5.42
C GLY A 5 -2.31 4.63 4.12
N LEU A 6 -1.43 3.68 3.78
CA LEU A 6 -0.75 3.72 2.49
C LEU A 6 -1.71 3.29 1.38
N LYS A 7 -1.92 4.17 0.40
CA LYS A 7 -2.62 3.83 -0.84
C LYS A 7 -1.81 2.82 -1.65
N VAL A 8 -2.44 1.69 -1.95
CA VAL A 8 -1.84 0.59 -2.69
C VAL A 8 -2.77 0.14 -3.80
N SER A 9 -2.17 -0.27 -4.90
CA SER A 9 -2.85 -0.93 -6.00
C SER A 9 -2.61 -2.43 -5.87
N THR A 10 -3.69 -3.20 -5.84
CA THR A 10 -3.66 -4.66 -5.72
C THR A 10 -4.33 -5.30 -6.93
N PRO A 11 -4.13 -6.61 -7.18
CA PRO A 11 -4.80 -7.31 -8.29
C PRO A 11 -6.33 -7.30 -8.18
N VAL A 12 -6.86 -7.19 -6.97
CA VAL A 12 -8.30 -7.16 -6.69
C VAL A 12 -8.89 -5.75 -6.73
N GLY A 13 -8.05 -4.70 -6.70
CA GLY A 13 -8.49 -3.31 -6.74
C GLY A 13 -7.54 -2.35 -6.06
N LYS A 14 -7.86 -1.05 -6.12
CA LYS A 14 -7.17 -0.01 -5.37
C LYS A 14 -7.78 0.15 -3.99
N GLY A 15 -6.93 0.50 -3.02
CA GLY A 15 -7.36 0.69 -1.64
C GLY A 15 -6.24 1.21 -0.74
N GLU A 16 -6.49 1.19 0.55
CA GLU A 16 -5.55 1.61 1.59
C GLU A 16 -5.19 0.46 2.51
N VAL A 17 -3.91 0.37 2.88
CA VAL A 17 -3.45 -0.62 3.86
C VAL A 17 -4.02 -0.26 5.23
N VAL A 18 -4.72 -1.20 5.86
CA VAL A 18 -5.30 -1.06 7.21
C VAL A 18 -4.65 -2.00 8.22
N GLY A 19 -3.71 -2.82 7.78
CA GLY A 19 -2.91 -3.71 8.62
C GLY A 19 -2.11 -4.71 7.79
N GLY A 20 -1.39 -5.60 8.46
CA GLY A 20 -0.71 -6.72 7.81
C GLY A 20 -0.28 -7.80 8.78
N ASN A 21 0.00 -8.98 8.25
CA ASN A 21 0.57 -10.11 8.97
C ASN A 21 2.04 -10.32 8.52
N PRO A 22 3.04 -10.02 9.37
CA PRO A 22 4.44 -10.18 8.99
C PRO A 22 4.89 -11.64 9.00
N LEU A 23 4.16 -12.53 9.71
CA LEU A 23 4.47 -13.96 9.76
C LEU A 23 4.11 -14.65 8.45
N GLU A 24 3.03 -14.22 7.81
CA GLU A 24 2.52 -14.80 6.56
C GLU A 24 2.81 -13.94 5.33
N GLU A 25 3.50 -12.80 5.51
CA GLU A 25 3.78 -11.83 4.45
C GLU A 25 2.52 -11.36 3.71
N MET A 26 1.44 -11.15 4.46
CA MET A 26 0.14 -10.70 3.96
C MET A 26 -0.16 -9.27 4.43
N VAL A 27 -0.95 -8.54 3.66
CA VAL A 27 -1.44 -7.19 4.01
C VAL A 27 -2.94 -7.11 3.84
N PHE A 28 -3.58 -6.39 4.75
CA PHE A 28 -5.00 -6.11 4.73
C PHE A 28 -5.21 -4.76 4.08
N VAL A 29 -5.98 -4.75 3.00
CA VAL A 29 -6.28 -3.56 2.21
C VAL A 29 -7.79 -3.31 2.26
N LEU A 30 -8.18 -2.12 2.68
CA LEU A 30 -9.55 -1.63 2.53
C LEU A 30 -9.68 -1.07 1.12
N LEU A 31 -10.39 -1.80 0.27
CA LEU A 31 -10.67 -1.39 -1.11
C LEU A 31 -11.60 -0.17 -1.12
N GLU A 32 -11.53 0.65 -2.18
CA GLU A 32 -12.42 1.80 -2.36
C GLU A 32 -13.90 1.40 -2.44
N SER A 33 -14.18 0.14 -2.78
CA SER A 33 -15.52 -0.46 -2.72
C SER A 33 -16.06 -0.67 -1.30
N GLY A 34 -15.24 -0.46 -0.27
CA GLY A 34 -15.56 -0.71 1.14
C GLY A 34 -15.32 -2.15 1.61
N ALA A 35 -14.77 -3.02 0.75
CA ALA A 35 -14.44 -4.40 1.09
C ALA A 35 -13.02 -4.52 1.66
N ASN A 36 -12.82 -5.39 2.65
CA ASN A 36 -11.50 -5.76 3.12
C ASN A 36 -10.96 -6.93 2.29
N ALA A 37 -9.79 -6.73 1.69
CA ALA A 37 -9.08 -7.76 0.93
C ALA A 37 -7.74 -8.07 1.60
N GLU A 38 -7.43 -9.36 1.68
CA GLU A 38 -6.11 -9.83 2.11
C GLU A 38 -5.28 -10.14 0.87
N VAL A 39 -4.13 -9.47 0.75
CA VAL A 39 -3.27 -9.53 -0.44
C VAL A 39 -1.84 -9.79 -0.01
N ALA A 40 -1.11 -10.62 -0.75
CA ALA A 40 0.28 -10.86 -0.44
C ALA A 40 1.12 -9.58 -0.62
N LEU A 41 2.11 -9.39 0.26
CA LEU A 41 3.01 -8.24 0.25
C LEU A 41 3.73 -8.04 -1.08
N LYS A 42 3.97 -9.12 -1.81
CA LYS A 42 4.60 -9.13 -3.14
C LYS A 42 3.69 -8.64 -4.27
N ASP A 43 2.38 -8.73 -4.10
CA ASP A 43 1.39 -8.41 -5.11
C ASP A 43 0.84 -6.99 -4.96
N ILE A 44 1.08 -6.35 -3.82
CA ILE A 44 0.75 -4.94 -3.63
C ILE A 44 1.78 -4.04 -4.29
N ARG A 45 1.29 -3.00 -4.96
CA ARG A 45 2.14 -1.91 -5.47
C ARG A 45 1.79 -0.63 -4.74
N PRO A 46 2.73 0.02 -4.05
CA PRO A 46 2.47 1.34 -3.48
C PRO A 46 2.10 2.30 -4.62
N ASP A 47 0.96 2.96 -4.47
CA ASP A 47 0.55 4.02 -5.37
C ASP A 47 1.53 5.17 -5.12
N LYS A 48 2.52 5.32 -6.02
CA LYS A 48 3.65 6.26 -5.86
C LYS A 48 3.23 7.73 -6.05
N GLU A 49 2.02 8.11 -5.67
CA GLU A 49 1.58 9.49 -5.61
C GLU A 49 1.95 10.05 -4.22
N GLY A 50 3.22 10.42 -4.03
CA GLY A 50 3.61 11.07 -2.77
C GLY A 50 5.10 11.14 -2.46
N ARG A 51 5.96 10.40 -3.16
CA ARG A 51 7.38 10.77 -3.16
C ARG A 51 7.54 11.92 -4.15
N ARG A 52 7.32 13.17 -3.73
CA ARG A 52 7.90 14.33 -4.43
C ARG A 52 9.39 14.00 -4.63
N PRO A 53 9.91 13.94 -5.86
CA PRO A 53 11.33 14.01 -6.09
C PRO A 53 11.77 15.47 -6.03
N ASP A 54 11.52 16.15 -4.90
CA ASP A 54 12.08 17.47 -4.60
C ASP A 54 12.71 17.35 -3.21
N ALA A 55 14.02 17.44 -3.03
CA ALA A 55 14.86 18.47 -3.63
C ALA A 55 16.24 17.93 -4.05
N PRO A 56 16.76 18.30 -5.23
CA PRO A 56 18.19 18.43 -5.44
C PRO A 56 18.65 19.87 -5.13
N LEU A 57 19.91 19.94 -4.68
CA LEU A 57 20.79 21.08 -4.38
C LEU A 57 20.68 21.74 -2.98
N HIS A 58 21.53 21.27 -2.08
CA HIS A 58 22.27 22.19 -1.21
C HIS A 58 23.55 22.64 -1.92
N HIS A 59 23.74 23.95 -1.85
CA HIS A 59 24.71 24.90 -2.40
C HIS A 59 26.19 24.47 -2.50
#